data_AF-K2GT84-F1
#
_entry.id   AF-K2GT84-F1
#
_cell.length_a   1.000
_cell.length_b   1.000
_cell.length_c   1.000
_cell.angle_alpha   90.00
_cell.angle_beta   90.00
_cell.angle_gamma   90.00
#
_symmetry.space_group_name_H-M   'P 1'
#
loop_
_entity.id
_entity.type
_entity.pdbx_description
1 polymer ?
#
loop_
_entity_poly.entity_id
_entity_poly.type
_entity_poly.pdbx_seq_one_letter_code
_entity_poly.pdbx_strand_id
1 'polypeptide(L)'
;MTTRLNPITTPRHELRAEKVRRNKGEPGSATGSRNRANALSAFIGKKAEIDEMLARLQALSDDHFNCHPDEAGWAMVGTLEHYASLLKRITDSAFGEGEHAR
;
A
#
# COMPACT_ATOMS: atom_id res chain seq x y z
N MET A 1 66.16 -15.09 29.13
CA MET A 1 65.74 -13.70 28.86
C MET A 1 64.62 -13.73 27.85
N THR A 2 63.40 -13.39 28.26
CA THR A 2 62.17 -13.47 27.46
C THR A 2 61.89 -12.13 26.77
N THR A 3 62.26 -12.02 25.50
CA THR A 3 61.96 -10.83 24.69
C THR A 3 60.50 -10.87 24.25
N ARG A 4 59.66 -10.02 24.84
CA ARG A 4 58.27 -9.80 24.40
C ARG A 4 58.28 -8.99 23.10
N LEU A 5 57.73 -9.56 22.02
CA LEU A 5 57.42 -8.79 20.81
C LEU A 5 56.26 -7.83 21.10
N ASN A 6 56.49 -6.53 20.94
CA ASN A 6 55.42 -5.54 20.88
C ASN A 6 54.82 -5.55 19.47
N PRO A 7 53.49 -5.69 19.31
CA PRO A 7 52.87 -5.52 18.00
C PRO A 7 52.80 -4.03 17.66
N ILE A 8 53.47 -3.65 16.58
CA ILE A 8 53.32 -2.32 15.96
C ILE A 8 51.91 -2.27 15.36
N THR A 9 50.98 -1.64 16.07
CA THR A 9 49.63 -1.34 15.55
C THR A 9 49.76 -0.37 14.37
N THR A 10 49.56 -0.90 13.17
CA THR A 10 49.74 -0.17 11.90
C THR A 10 48.54 0.77 11.64
N PRO A 11 48.74 1.97 11.04
CA PRO A 11 47.68 3.00 10.80
C PRO A 11 46.44 2.50 10.05
N ARG A 12 46.58 1.40 9.29
CA ARG A 12 45.50 0.74 8.55
C ARG A 12 44.41 0.15 9.46
N HIS A 13 44.74 -0.22 10.70
CA HIS A 13 43.79 -0.75 11.68
C HIS A 13 42.96 0.34 12.35
N GLU A 14 43.55 1.52 12.59
CA GLU A 14 42.83 2.68 13.14
C GLU A 14 41.76 3.20 12.18
N LEU A 15 42.07 3.26 10.88
CA LEU A 15 41.10 3.64 9.85
C LEU A 15 39.90 2.68 9.77
N ARG A 16 40.10 1.38 10.06
CA ARG A 16 39.00 0.40 10.12
C ARG A 16 38.17 0.58 11.39
N ALA A 17 38.79 0.87 12.53
CA ALA A 17 38.09 1.18 13.77
C ALA A 17 37.29 2.49 13.67
N GLU A 18 37.85 3.51 13.02
CA GLU A 18 37.22 4.81 12.71
C GLU A 18 36.00 4.63 11.80
N LYS A 19 36.13 3.82 10.74
CA LYS A 19 35.04 3.53 9.79
C LYS A 19 33.89 2.75 10.44
N VAL A 20 34.21 1.84 11.37
CA VAL A 20 33.21 1.10 12.15
C VAL A 20 32.49 2.01 13.15
N ARG A 21 33.17 3.01 13.74
CA ARG A 21 32.52 4.02 14.60
C ARG A 21 31.59 4.94 13.80
N ARG A 22 31.98 5.38 12.60
CA ARG A 22 31.12 6.14 11.69
C ARG A 22 29.88 5.34 11.27
N ASN A 23 30.06 4.07 10.93
CA ASN A 23 28.96 3.18 10.52
C ASN A 23 28.01 2.79 11.67
N LYS A 24 28.43 2.94 12.93
CA LYS A 24 27.61 2.69 14.12
C LYS A 24 26.75 3.90 14.53
N GLY A 25 27.03 5.08 13.96
CA GLY A 25 26.31 6.33 14.20
C GLY A 25 25.30 6.71 13.12
N GLU A 26 25.25 5.99 11.99
CA GLU A 26 24.19 6.22 11.00
C GLU A 26 22.90 5.56 11.51
N PRO A 27 21.83 6.34 11.76
CA PRO A 27 20.55 5.76 12.14
C PRO A 27 20.09 4.87 10.99
N GLY A 28 20.01 3.56 11.25
CA GLY A 28 19.49 2.58 10.30
C GLY A 28 18.21 3.11 9.66
N SER A 29 18.35 3.55 8.41
CA SER A 29 17.32 4.00 7.48
C SER A 29 16.14 4.76 8.09
N ALA A 30 16.40 5.94 8.69
CA ALA A 30 15.34 6.94 8.91
C ALA A 30 14.54 7.21 7.62
N THR A 31 15.21 7.10 6.46
CA THR A 31 14.62 7.16 5.11
C THR A 31 13.62 6.03 4.84
N GLY A 32 13.93 4.79 5.19
CA GLY A 32 13.03 3.64 5.03
C GLY A 32 11.83 3.70 5.96
N SER A 33 12.02 4.16 7.20
CA SER A 33 10.90 4.41 8.13
C SER A 33 9.96 5.50 7.60
N ARG A 34 10.50 6.61 7.06
CA ARG A 34 9.70 7.68 6.42
C ARG A 34 8.98 7.18 5.17
N ASN A 35 9.65 6.38 4.32
CA ASN A 35 9.03 5.84 3.12
C ASN A 35 7.83 4.92 3.46
N ARG A 36 7.96 4.08 4.49
CA ARG A 36 6.84 3.26 4.98
C ARG A 36 5.70 4.12 5.53
N ALA A 37 6.02 5.16 6.30
CA ALA A 37 5.00 6.09 6.82
C ALA A 37 4.26 6.81 5.68
N ASN A 38 4.98 7.24 4.64
CA ASN A 38 4.39 7.87 3.46
C ASN A 38 3.47 6.90 2.69
N ALA A 39 3.93 5.67 2.47
CA ALA A 39 3.12 4.63 1.81
C ALA A 39 1.85 4.30 2.61
N LEU A 40 1.95 4.21 3.93
CA LEU A 40 0.79 4.01 4.81
C LEU A 40 -0.21 5.17 4.72
N SER A 41 0.28 6.41 4.77
CA SER A 41 -0.56 7.60 4.62
C SER A 41 -1.28 7.61 3.26
N ALA A 42 -0.57 7.28 2.18
CA ALA A 42 -1.15 7.20 0.84
C ALA A 42 -2.20 6.09 0.74
N PHE A 43 -1.94 4.93 1.34
CA PHE A 43 -2.89 3.82 1.42
C PHE A 43 -4.18 4.22 2.15
N ILE A 44 -4.06 4.83 3.34
CA ILE A 44 -5.22 5.30 4.12
C ILE A 44 -6.03 6.33 3.31
N GLY A 45 -5.35 7.27 2.65
CA GLY A 45 -6.03 8.25 1.79
C GLY A 45 -6.81 7.58 0.67
N LYS A 46 -6.20 6.64 -0.06
CA LYS A 46 -6.87 5.92 -1.14
C LYS A 46 -8.00 5.03 -0.66
N LYS A 47 -7.84 4.39 0.51
CA LYS A 47 -8.92 3.62 1.12
C LYS A 47 -10.11 4.52 1.47
N ALA A 48 -9.86 5.67 2.10
CA ALA A 48 -10.92 6.61 2.48
C ALA A 48 -11.69 7.12 1.24
N GLU A 49 -10.99 7.44 0.15
CA GLU A 49 -11.62 7.80 -1.13
C GLU A 49 -12.54 6.69 -1.65
N ILE A 50 -12.08 5.44 -1.63
CA ILE A 50 -12.88 4.28 -2.06
C ILE A 50 -14.08 4.05 -1.13
N ASP A 51 -13.88 4.13 0.19
CA ASP A 51 -14.95 3.97 1.17
C ASP A 51 -16.07 5.01 0.95
N GLU A 52 -15.72 6.25 0.65
CA GLU A 52 -16.70 7.30 0.31
C GLU A 52 -17.48 6.97 -0.96
N MET A 53 -16.80 6.51 -2.01
CA MET A 53 -17.44 6.10 -3.26
C MET A 53 -18.41 4.92 -3.05
N LEU A 54 -18.02 3.93 -2.24
CA LEU A 54 -18.88 2.79 -1.89
C LEU A 54 -20.10 3.22 -1.08
N ALA A 55 -19.93 4.12 -0.10
CA ALA A 55 -21.05 4.66 0.67
C ALA A 55 -22.06 5.42 -0.22
N ARG A 56 -21.57 6.18 -1.20
CA ARG A 56 -22.43 6.86 -2.19
C ARG A 56 -23.20 5.88 -3.07
N LEU A 57 -22.57 4.79 -3.52
CA LEU A 57 -23.24 3.76 -4.30
C LEU A 57 -24.29 3.02 -3.47
N GLN A 58 -24.02 2.75 -2.20
CA GLN A 58 -24.99 2.14 -1.29
C GLN A 58 -26.20 3.05 -1.11
N ALA A 59 -26.00 4.34 -0.80
CA ALA A 59 -27.10 5.30 -0.67
C ALA A 59 -27.93 5.41 -1.96
N LEU A 60 -27.27 5.39 -3.12
CA LEU A 60 -27.96 5.38 -4.42
C LEU A 60 -28.77 4.09 -4.61
N SER A 61 -28.26 2.94 -4.19
CA SER A 61 -28.99 1.66 -4.22
C SER A 61 -30.20 1.69 -3.29
N ASP A 62 -30.06 2.24 -2.09
CA ASP A 62 -31.14 2.37 -1.12
C ASP A 62 -32.27 3.27 -1.66
N ASP A 63 -31.92 4.28 -2.45
CA ASP A 63 -32.85 5.16 -3.18
C ASP A 63 -33.25 4.60 -4.57
N HIS A 64 -33.18 3.28 -4.76
CA HIS A 64 -33.60 2.57 -5.98
C HIS A 64 -32.94 3.11 -7.27
N PHE A 65 -31.69 3.56 -7.16
CA PHE A 65 -30.96 4.23 -8.24
C PHE A 65 -31.70 5.47 -8.79
N ASN A 66 -32.42 6.19 -7.94
CA ASN A 66 -33.32 7.29 -8.29
C ASN A 66 -34.40 6.89 -9.32
N CYS A 67 -34.80 5.62 -9.35
CA CYS A 67 -35.81 5.12 -10.27
C CYS A 67 -37.14 4.91 -9.55
N HIS A 68 -38.19 5.60 -9.98
CA HIS A 68 -39.53 5.29 -9.54
C HIS A 68 -39.97 3.93 -10.14
N PRO A 69 -40.68 3.06 -9.39
CA PRO A 69 -41.12 1.76 -9.90
C PRO A 69 -41.89 1.82 -11.23
N ASP A 70 -42.72 2.86 -11.40
CA ASP A 70 -43.53 3.05 -12.62
C ASP A 70 -42.70 3.54 -13.82
N GLU A 71 -41.48 4.03 -13.58
CA GLU A 71 -40.53 4.50 -14.60
C GLU A 71 -39.48 3.44 -14.95
N ALA A 72 -39.47 2.31 -14.24
CA ALA A 72 -38.53 1.24 -14.45
C ALA A 72 -38.75 0.59 -15.82
N GLY A 73 -37.70 0.59 -16.64
CA GLY A 73 -37.73 0.04 -17.99
C GLY A 73 -36.38 -0.48 -18.47
N TRP A 74 -36.36 -1.05 -19.68
CA TRP A 74 -35.18 -1.70 -20.25
C TRP A 74 -33.94 -0.80 -20.35
N ALA A 75 -34.12 0.51 -20.55
CA ALA A 75 -33.02 1.46 -20.55
C ALA A 75 -32.30 1.48 -19.19
N MET A 76 -33.06 1.48 -18.09
CA MET A 76 -32.49 1.44 -16.74
C MET A 76 -31.83 0.09 -16.43
N VAL A 77 -32.44 -1.00 -16.88
CA VAL A 77 -31.83 -2.35 -16.78
C VAL A 77 -30.45 -2.36 -17.44
N GLY A 78 -30.32 -1.82 -18.65
CA GLY A 78 -29.02 -1.73 -19.34
C GLY A 78 -27.98 -0.89 -18.59
N THR A 79 -28.39 0.21 -17.95
CA THR A 79 -27.51 1.00 -17.08
C THR A 79 -27.04 0.22 -15.85
N LEU A 80 -27.94 -0.50 -15.18
CA LEU A 80 -27.60 -1.30 -14.00
C LEU A 80 -26.74 -2.51 -14.35
N GLU A 81 -26.97 -3.16 -15.50
CA GLU A 81 -26.08 -4.21 -16.01
C GLU A 81 -24.66 -3.68 -16.21
N HIS A 82 -24.51 -2.48 -16.76
CA HIS A 82 -23.20 -1.86 -16.91
C HIS A 82 -22.52 -1.63 -15.56
N TYR A 83 -23.22 -1.07 -14.56
CA TYR A 83 -22.67 -0.87 -13.22
C TYR A 83 -22.28 -2.20 -12.54
N ALA A 84 -23.13 -3.21 -12.63
CA ALA A 84 -22.85 -4.53 -12.10
C ALA A 84 -21.60 -5.15 -12.74
N SER A 85 -21.41 -4.99 -14.05
CA SER A 85 -20.21 -5.50 -14.75
C SER A 85 -18.92 -4.86 -14.24
N LEU A 86 -18.93 -3.56 -13.93
CA LEU A 86 -17.77 -2.84 -13.40
C LEU A 86 -17.46 -3.29 -11.97
N LEU A 87 -18.47 -3.38 -11.12
CA LEU A 87 -18.31 -3.87 -9.74
C LEU A 87 -17.79 -5.30 -9.73
N LYS A 88 -18.34 -6.17 -10.59
CA LYS A 88 -17.89 -7.56 -10.72
C LYS A 88 -16.42 -7.66 -11.08
N ARG A 89 -15.92 -6.85 -12.02
CA ARG A 89 -14.49 -6.86 -12.39
C ARG A 89 -13.58 -6.47 -11.21
N ILE A 90 -14.03 -5.50 -10.40
CA ILE A 90 -13.29 -5.06 -9.21
C ILE A 90 -13.29 -6.18 -8.15
N THR A 91 -14.42 -6.82 -7.89
CA THR A 91 -14.53 -7.90 -6.90
C THR A 91 -13.78 -9.15 -7.34
N ASP A 92 -13.90 -9.54 -8.62
CA ASP A 92 -13.16 -10.67 -9.19
C ASP A 92 -11.65 -10.48 -8.98
N SER A 93 -11.13 -9.27 -9.24
CA SER A 93 -9.72 -8.96 -9.01
C SER A 93 -9.32 -8.94 -7.54
N ALA A 94 -10.18 -8.41 -6.66
CA ALA A 94 -9.90 -8.28 -5.23
C ALA A 94 -9.92 -9.62 -4.49
N PHE A 95 -10.79 -10.55 -4.91
CA PHE A 95 -10.99 -11.85 -4.26
C PHE A 95 -10.37 -13.03 -5.01
N GLY A 96 -9.79 -12.79 -6.20
CA GLY A 96 -9.23 -13.86 -7.02
C GLY A 96 -10.33 -14.77 -7.57
N GLU A 97 -11.41 -14.19 -8.06
CA GLU A 97 -12.55 -14.88 -8.67
C GLU A 97 -12.55 -14.62 -10.20
N GLY A 98 -13.45 -15.29 -10.92
CA GLY A 98 -13.57 -15.10 -12.37
C GLY A 98 -12.27 -15.42 -13.12
N GLU A 99 -11.78 -14.48 -13.92
CA GLU A 99 -10.52 -14.62 -14.66
C GLU A 99 -9.26 -14.64 -13.77
N HIS A 100 -9.40 -14.25 -12.51
CA HIS A 100 -8.31 -14.21 -11.52
C HIS A 100 -8.30 -15.42 -10.59
N ALA A 101 -9.24 -16.35 -10.74
CA ALA A 101 -9.25 -17.61 -10.01
C ALA A 101 -8.03 -18.46 -10.37
N ARG A 102 -7.38 -19.01 -9.35
CA ARG A 102 -6.22 -19.93 -9.47
C ARG A 102 -6.61 -21.35 -9.16
#